data_AF-B0LB36-F1
#
_entry.id   AF-B0LB36-F1
#
_cell.length_a   1.000
_cell.length_b   1.000
_cell.length_c   1.000
_cell.angle_alpha   90.00
_cell.angle_beta   90.00
_cell.angle_gamma   90.00
#
_symmetry.space_group_name_H-M   'P 1'
#
loop_
_entity.id
_entity.type
_entity.pdbx_description
1 polymer ?
#
loop_
_entity_poly.entity_id
_entity_poly.type
_entity_poly.pdbx_seq_one_letter_code
_entity_poly.pdbx_strand_id
1 'polypeptide(L)'
;GTTKIGDPSFKDKARSILPVENINQNTSSIRRILEKMMSFNDSKTGAMIVNNADWLDNIKYIDFLGDIGAYFSVNRMLSFDSVKTRLDREQTLSFLEFNYMLLQAYDFVELNKKHGCRLQIGGSNL
;
A
#
# COMPACT_ATOMS: atom_id res chain seq x y z
N GLY A 1 -3.14 3.49 -6.96
CA GLY A 1 -1.95 4.20 -6.43
C GLY A 1 -0.79 3.27 -6.18
N THR A 2 -0.76 2.54 -5.05
CA THR A 2 0.40 1.71 -4.63
C THR A 2 0.78 0.59 -5.59
N THR A 3 -0.15 0.07 -6.40
CA THR A 3 0.16 -0.91 -7.47
C THR A 3 1.12 -0.36 -8.54
N LYS A 4 1.19 0.98 -8.71
CA LYS A 4 2.14 1.64 -9.62
C LYS A 4 3.58 1.67 -9.06
N ILE A 5 3.74 1.48 -7.74
CA ILE A 5 5.01 1.62 -7.00
C ILE A 5 5.58 0.24 -6.67
N GLY A 6 4.70 -0.73 -6.34
CA GLY A 6 5.05 -2.12 -6.10
C GLY A 6 5.42 -2.41 -4.64
N ASP A 7 4.70 -3.34 -4.03
CA ASP A 7 4.94 -3.82 -2.66
C ASP A 7 6.22 -4.70 -2.60
N PRO A 8 7.25 -4.30 -1.83
CA PRO A 8 8.51 -5.04 -1.67
C PRO A 8 8.43 -6.18 -0.64
N SER A 9 7.32 -6.31 0.10
CA SER A 9 7.20 -7.28 1.20
C SER A 9 7.48 -8.69 0.68
N PHE A 10 8.61 -9.27 1.11
CA PHE A 10 9.06 -10.64 0.82
C PHE A 10 9.29 -11.02 -0.66
N LYS A 11 9.50 -10.06 -1.58
CA LYS A 11 9.79 -10.36 -2.99
C LYS A 11 11.26 -10.11 -3.36
N ASP A 12 11.92 -11.14 -3.88
CA ASP A 12 13.34 -11.12 -4.31
C ASP A 12 13.63 -10.19 -5.51
N LYS A 13 12.61 -9.68 -6.20
CA LYS A 13 12.74 -8.79 -7.35
C LYS A 13 11.79 -7.60 -7.23
N ALA A 14 12.30 -6.41 -7.55
CA ALA A 14 11.49 -5.21 -7.73
C ALA A 14 10.34 -5.51 -8.70
N ARG A 15 9.10 -5.17 -8.31
CA ARG A 15 7.91 -5.48 -9.12
C ARG A 15 7.91 -4.60 -10.37
N SER A 16 7.64 -5.19 -11.54
CA SER A 16 7.43 -4.43 -12.77
C SER A 16 6.19 -3.54 -12.63
N ILE A 17 6.29 -2.27 -13.03
CA ILE A 17 5.17 -1.33 -13.07
C ILE A 17 4.14 -1.88 -14.07
N LEU A 18 2.95 -2.23 -13.58
CA LEU A 18 1.89 -2.78 -14.42
C LEU A 18 1.22 -1.65 -15.23
N PRO A 19 0.91 -1.89 -16.52
CA PRO A 19 0.03 -1.00 -17.30
C PRO A 19 -1.34 -0.83 -16.62
N VAL A 20 -1.97 0.34 -16.81
CA VAL A 20 -3.25 0.69 -16.16
C VAL A 20 -4.36 -0.29 -16.54
N GLU A 21 -4.35 -0.77 -17.78
CA GLU A 21 -5.28 -1.76 -18.31
C GLU A 21 -5.23 -3.07 -17.49
N ASN A 22 -4.02 -3.50 -17.12
CA ASN A 22 -3.81 -4.71 -16.32
C ASN A 22 -4.27 -4.50 -14.87
N ILE A 23 -4.17 -3.28 -14.33
CA ILE A 23 -4.65 -2.94 -12.98
C ILE A 23 -6.18 -3.06 -12.90
N ASN A 24 -6.89 -2.60 -13.93
CA ASN A 24 -8.36 -2.67 -13.98
C ASN A 24 -8.86 -4.12 -14.11
N GLN A 25 -8.19 -4.93 -14.93
CA GLN A 25 -8.50 -6.36 -15.05
C GLN A 25 -8.26 -7.12 -13.73
N ASN A 26 -7.16 -6.83 -13.04
CA ASN A 26 -6.84 -7.43 -11.74
C ASN A 26 -7.87 -7.03 -10.68
N THR A 27 -8.23 -5.75 -10.61
CA THR A 27 -9.24 -5.25 -9.67
C THR A 27 -10.59 -5.94 -9.88
N SER A 28 -11.01 -6.09 -11.13
CA SER A 28 -12.26 -6.78 -11.49
C SER A 28 -12.23 -8.26 -11.09
N SER A 29 -11.08 -8.92 -11.28
CA SER A 29 -10.91 -10.33 -10.91
C SER A 29 -10.95 -10.55 -9.39
N ILE A 30 -10.30 -9.66 -8.63
CA ILE A 30 -10.32 -9.69 -7.15
C ILE A 30 -11.73 -9.44 -6.64
N ARG A 31 -12.43 -8.44 -7.18
CA ARG A 31 -13.83 -8.14 -6.84
C ARG A 31 -14.73 -9.36 -6.96
N ARG A 32 -14.65 -10.07 -8.09
CA ARG A 32 -15.47 -11.28 -8.33
C ARG A 32 -15.25 -12.38 -7.29
N ILE A 33 -14.05 -12.48 -6.72
CA ILE A 33 -13.74 -13.44 -5.65
C ILE A 33 -14.32 -12.95 -4.33
N LEU A 34 -14.16 -11.67 -4.01
CA LEU A 34 -14.68 -11.05 -2.78
C LEU A 34 -16.21 -11.05 -2.72
N GLU A 35 -16.89 -10.89 -3.86
CA GLU A 35 -18.36 -10.94 -3.97
C GLU A 35 -18.95 -12.29 -3.52
N LYS A 36 -18.15 -13.36 -3.49
CA LYS A 36 -18.58 -14.66 -2.94
C LYS A 36 -18.54 -14.72 -1.42
N MET A 37 -17.81 -13.81 -0.77
CA MET A 37 -17.56 -13.81 0.68
C MET A 37 -18.19 -12.60 1.37
N MET A 38 -18.46 -11.51 0.65
CA MET A 38 -18.91 -10.23 1.18
C MET A 38 -20.04 -9.65 0.36
N SER A 39 -20.97 -8.95 1.03
CA SER A 39 -22.06 -8.22 0.36
C SER A 39 -21.64 -6.80 0.02
N PHE A 40 -21.68 -6.44 -1.26
CA PHE A 40 -21.44 -5.09 -1.75
C PHE A 40 -22.78 -4.37 -1.97
N ASN A 41 -23.14 -3.45 -1.10
CA ASN A 41 -24.39 -2.68 -1.16
C ASN A 41 -24.26 -1.37 -0.35
N ASP A 42 -25.28 -0.50 -0.44
CA ASP A 42 -25.27 0.82 0.21
C ASP A 42 -25.66 0.78 1.70
N SER A 43 -25.70 -0.41 2.32
CA SER A 43 -25.95 -0.51 3.75
C SER A 43 -24.74 -0.05 4.57
N LYS A 44 -24.95 0.26 5.85
CA LYS A 44 -23.86 0.66 6.77
C LYS A 44 -22.73 -0.38 6.91
N THR A 45 -23.02 -1.65 6.62
CA THR A 45 -22.06 -2.76 6.70
C THR A 45 -21.71 -3.32 5.33
N GLY A 46 -22.14 -2.66 4.26
CA GLY A 46 -21.81 -3.05 2.89
C GLY A 46 -20.32 -2.93 2.63
N ALA A 47 -19.75 -3.92 1.96
CA ALA A 47 -18.34 -3.90 1.58
C ALA A 47 -18.09 -2.80 0.54
N MET A 48 -16.97 -2.11 0.67
CA MET A 48 -16.53 -1.07 -0.25
C MET A 48 -15.20 -1.48 -0.89
N ILE A 49 -15.09 -1.25 -2.20
CA ILE A 49 -13.80 -1.31 -2.90
C ILE A 49 -13.33 0.12 -3.07
N VAL A 50 -12.16 0.42 -2.51
CA VAL A 50 -11.55 1.75 -2.55
C VAL A 50 -10.24 1.66 -3.32
N ASN A 51 -9.94 2.68 -4.14
CA ASN A 51 -8.70 2.75 -4.88
C ASN A 51 -7.86 3.91 -4.34
N ASN A 52 -6.68 3.61 -3.81
CA ASN A 52 -5.78 4.64 -3.30
C ASN A 52 -5.22 5.61 -4.37
N ALA A 53 -5.46 5.36 -5.67
CA ALA A 53 -5.25 6.38 -6.69
C ALA A 53 -6.01 7.68 -6.38
N ASP A 54 -7.17 7.58 -5.71
CA ASP A 54 -8.04 8.71 -5.40
C ASP A 54 -7.37 9.79 -4.54
N TRP A 55 -6.33 9.44 -3.76
CA TRP A 55 -5.53 10.39 -3.00
C TRP A 55 -4.07 10.42 -3.44
N LEU A 56 -3.50 9.29 -3.87
CA LEU A 56 -2.09 9.24 -4.28
C LEU A 56 -1.80 9.92 -5.62
N ASP A 57 -2.75 9.92 -6.57
CA ASP A 57 -2.47 10.54 -7.88
C ASP A 57 -2.41 12.08 -7.80
N ASN A 58 -2.99 12.68 -6.76
CA ASN A 58 -2.95 14.13 -6.50
C ASN A 58 -2.01 14.51 -5.34
N ILE A 59 -1.24 13.55 -4.82
CA ILE A 59 -0.38 13.81 -3.67
C ILE A 59 0.79 14.71 -4.10
N LYS A 60 0.96 15.83 -3.41
CA LYS A 60 2.12 16.69 -3.61
C LYS A 60 3.28 16.11 -2.83
N TYR A 61 4.32 15.66 -3.53
CA TYR A 61 5.43 14.94 -2.91
C TYR A 61 6.15 15.74 -1.81
N ILE A 62 6.36 17.05 -2.02
CA ILE A 62 7.01 17.91 -1.02
C ILE A 62 6.13 18.05 0.23
N ASP A 63 4.83 18.31 0.05
CA ASP A 63 3.88 18.42 1.15
C ASP A 63 3.79 17.09 1.91
N PHE A 64 3.75 15.95 1.19
CA PHE A 64 3.79 14.62 1.79
C PHE A 64 5.05 14.39 2.65
N LEU A 65 6.23 14.75 2.15
CA LEU A 65 7.45 14.62 2.94
C LEU A 65 7.45 15.53 4.17
N GLY A 66 6.93 16.75 4.05
CA GLY A 66 6.82 17.69 5.17
C GLY A 66 5.85 17.21 6.24
N ASP A 67 4.66 16.77 5.82
CA ASP A 67 3.58 16.37 6.72
C ASP A 67 3.80 14.99 7.32
N ILE A 68 4.33 14.03 6.54
CA ILE A 68 4.41 12.63 6.94
C ILE A 68 5.83 12.22 7.28
N GLY A 69 6.83 12.71 6.54
CA GLY A 69 8.22 12.28 6.67
C GLY A 69 8.80 12.44 8.08
N ALA A 70 8.37 13.46 8.82
CA ALA A 70 8.80 13.70 10.21
C ALA A 70 8.39 12.59 11.19
N TYR A 71 7.36 11.80 10.87
CA TYR A 71 6.89 10.70 11.72
C TYR A 71 7.64 9.38 11.49
N PHE A 72 8.53 9.32 10.48
CA PHE A 72 9.25 8.11 10.11
C PHE A 72 10.75 8.22 10.41
N SER A 73 11.26 7.23 11.14
CA SER A 73 12.70 7.07 11.34
C SER A 73 13.26 6.07 10.34
N VAL A 74 14.26 6.49 9.55
CA VAL A 74 14.97 5.61 8.62
C VAL A 74 15.58 4.41 9.37
N ASN A 75 16.21 4.63 10.52
CA ASN A 75 16.79 3.56 11.33
C ASN A 75 15.74 2.53 11.76
N ARG A 76 14.54 2.99 12.14
CA ARG A 76 13.43 2.09 12.48
C ARG A 76 12.96 1.30 11.27
N MET A 77 12.85 1.94 10.11
CA MET A 77 12.44 1.25 8.88
C MET A 77 13.44 0.17 8.46
N LEU A 78 14.73 0.42 8.61
CA LEU A 78 15.78 -0.57 8.33
C LEU A 78 15.77 -1.75 9.33
N SER A 79 15.18 -1.57 10.51
CA SER A 79 15.11 -2.61 11.54
C SER A 79 14.02 -3.65 11.30
N PHE A 80 13.07 -3.41 10.37
CA PHE A 80 12.04 -4.39 10.04
C PHE A 80 12.67 -5.64 9.44
N ASP A 81 12.26 -6.83 9.89
CA ASP A 81 12.86 -8.11 9.50
C ASP A 81 12.84 -8.33 7.98
N SER A 82 11.77 -7.88 7.31
CA SER A 82 11.61 -7.93 5.86
C SER A 82 12.67 -7.10 5.11
N VAL A 83 13.07 -5.95 5.66
CA VAL A 83 14.12 -5.08 5.10
C VAL A 83 15.51 -5.59 5.49
N LYS A 84 15.69 -5.92 6.76
CA LYS A 84 16.95 -6.42 7.31
C LYS A 84 17.44 -7.66 6.56
N THR A 85 16.56 -8.64 6.33
CA THR A 85 16.89 -9.87 5.60
C THR A 85 17.37 -9.59 4.17
N ARG A 86 16.83 -8.57 3.50
CA ARG A 86 17.27 -8.18 2.15
C ARG A 86 18.66 -7.56 2.17
N LEU A 87 18.91 -6.67 3.12
CA LEU A 87 20.21 -6.04 3.31
C LEU A 87 21.29 -7.05 3.68
N ASP A 88 20.97 -8.01 4.56
CA ASP A 88 21.88 -9.11 4.95
C ASP A 88 22.25 -10.01 3.76
N ARG A 89 21.38 -10.10 2.76
CA ARG A 89 21.61 -10.83 1.49
C ARG A 89 22.29 -9.97 0.41
N GLU A 90 22.77 -8.78 0.76
CA GLU A 90 23.32 -7.76 -0.16
C GLU A 90 22.36 -7.38 -1.30
N GLN A 91 21.06 -7.61 -1.13
CA GLN A 91 20.05 -7.16 -2.07
C GLN A 91 19.80 -5.66 -1.85
N THR A 92 19.87 -4.89 -2.92
CA THR A 92 19.58 -3.46 -2.85
C THR A 92 18.10 -3.23 -2.52
N LEU A 93 17.85 -2.31 -1.61
CA LEU A 93 16.53 -1.74 -1.38
C LEU A 93 16.48 -0.39 -2.12
N SER A 94 15.62 -0.30 -3.13
CA SER A 94 15.47 0.94 -3.88
C SER A 94 14.72 2.00 -3.06
N PHE A 95 14.96 3.27 -3.39
CA PHE A 95 14.22 4.39 -2.79
C PHE A 95 12.70 4.25 -2.98
N LEU A 96 12.27 3.68 -4.10
CA LEU A 96 10.86 3.42 -4.41
C LEU A 96 10.23 2.44 -3.42
N GLU A 97 10.93 1.33 -3.13
CA GLU A 97 10.50 0.31 -2.17
C GLU A 97 10.48 0.84 -0.75
N PHE A 98 11.45 1.70 -0.40
CA PHE A 98 11.47 2.38 0.89
C PHE A 98 10.26 3.32 1.07
N ASN A 99 9.90 4.07 0.04
CA ASN A 99 8.72 4.95 0.06
C ASN A 99 7.39 4.19 0.15
N TYR A 100 7.35 2.92 -0.29
CA TYR A 100 6.15 2.09 -0.22
C TYR A 100 5.60 2.00 1.21
N MET A 101 6.49 1.84 2.20
CA MET A 101 6.11 1.77 3.62
C MET A 101 5.38 3.03 4.08
N LEU A 102 5.85 4.21 3.67
CA LEU A 102 5.22 5.48 4.03
C LEU A 102 3.86 5.61 3.36
N LEU A 103 3.74 5.23 2.09
CA LEU A 103 2.50 5.31 1.33
C LEU A 103 1.44 4.34 1.86
N GLN A 104 1.83 3.14 2.27
CA GLN A 104 0.93 2.19 2.92
C GLN A 104 0.42 2.71 4.27
N ALA A 105 1.29 3.35 5.07
CA ALA A 105 0.85 3.99 6.30
C ALA A 105 -0.09 5.17 6.03
N TYR A 106 0.18 5.95 4.97
CA TYR A 106 -0.66 7.06 4.53
C TYR A 106 -2.04 6.59 4.05
N ASP A 107 -2.12 5.46 3.35
CA ASP A 107 -3.39 4.84 2.96
C ASP A 107 -4.29 4.62 4.19
N PHE A 108 -3.73 4.15 5.32
CA PHE A 108 -4.53 3.94 6.54
C PHE A 108 -5.03 5.26 7.14
N VAL A 109 -4.23 6.33 7.09
CA VAL A 109 -4.64 7.67 7.51
C VAL A 109 -5.80 8.18 6.66
N GLU A 110 -5.72 8.04 5.34
CA GLU A 110 -6.77 8.48 4.43
C GLU A 110 -8.04 7.63 4.57
N LEU A 111 -7.92 6.31 4.75
CA LEU A 111 -9.05 5.43 5.01
C LEU A 111 -9.73 5.76 6.35
N ASN A 112 -8.95 6.12 7.39
CA ASN A 112 -9.51 6.58 8.65
C ASN A 112 -10.30 7.88 8.47
N LYS A 113 -9.73 8.88 7.80
CA LYS A 113 -10.39 10.18 7.58
C LYS A 113 -11.65 10.06 6.72
N LYS A 114 -11.59 9.31 5.61
CA LYS A 114 -12.67 9.22 4.61
C LYS A 114 -13.77 8.24 5.00
N HIS A 115 -13.42 7.14 5.64
CA HIS A 115 -14.33 6.01 5.88
C HIS A 115 -14.40 5.57 7.35
N GLY A 116 -13.71 6.25 8.26
CA GLY A 116 -13.69 5.86 9.67
C GLY A 116 -13.03 4.49 9.89
N CYS A 117 -12.12 4.07 9.01
CA CYS A 117 -11.40 2.81 9.16
C CYS A 117 -10.58 2.80 10.46
N ARG A 118 -10.78 1.80 11.32
CA ARG A 118 -10.13 1.69 12.64
C ARG A 118 -9.25 0.46 12.79
N LEU A 119 -9.31 -0.45 11.81
CA LEU A 119 -8.57 -1.70 11.82
C LEU A 119 -8.16 -2.03 10.38
N GLN A 120 -6.87 -2.30 10.19
CA GLN A 120 -6.33 -2.85 8.95
C GLN A 120 -5.84 -4.26 9.24
N ILE A 121 -6.27 -5.21 8.41
CA ILE A 121 -5.84 -6.59 8.46
C ILE A 121 -5.02 -6.86 7.20
N GLY A 122 -3.88 -7.51 7.37
CA GLY A 122 -3.00 -7.94 6.29
C GLY A 122 -2.40 -9.31 6.61
N GLY A 123 -1.70 -9.91 5.65
CA GLY A 123 -0.92 -11.12 5.92
C GLY A 123 0.19 -10.84 6.93
N SER A 124 0.66 -11.88 7.62
CA SER A 124 1.58 -11.86 8.77
C SER A 124 3.00 -11.32 8.49
N ASN A 125 3.24 -10.64 7.37
CA ASN A 125 4.57 -10.43 6.80
C ASN A 125 4.93 -8.93 6.66
N LEU A 126 4.82 -8.17 7.75
CA LEU A 126 5.38 -6.81 7.87
C LEU A 126 6.77 -6.88 8.49
#